data_AF-A0AAD7XJG9-F1
#
_entry.id   AF-A0AAD7XJG9-F1
#
_cell.length_a   1.000
_cell.length_b   1.000
_cell.length_c   1.000
_cell.angle_alpha   90.00
_cell.angle_beta   90.00
_cell.angle_gamma   90.00
#
_symmetry.space_group_name_H-M   'P 1'
#
loop_
_entity.id
_entity.type
_entity.pdbx_description
1 polymer ?
#
loop_
_entity_poly.entity_id
_entity_poly.type
_entity_poly.pdbx_seq_one_letter_code
_entity_poly.pdbx_strand_id
1 'polypeptide(L)'
;MQAERAAEGEAEMDAFFRLADEDGDGRVSLDELRAALRTKLVDENANARSAARALRMLEGDGVRAVLRDLDANADGALERREMISVEKFRERLERSFREQRQAERNETTTEESVADKRIAIWEAVANSTSVDARLVAALAYLLPALEALPYALPPPGVGSPILGGAVAALLQASIAFRALPFSGILALLGLSALASNAGAPRLARFSARHAILLDLVAVVALPLLTALAPQNAAVFATGLEYIVAACTAAALFGGAAADKLPGTGTLAKRFTDDFDATIKSLIKAASDADFSALFEDDDDSTPPS
;
A
#
# COMPACT_ATOMS: atom_id res chain seq x y z
N MET A 1 -15.79 53.69 -41.12
CA MET A 1 -15.39 52.29 -40.82
C MET A 1 -15.25 51.99 -39.32
N GLN A 2 -14.44 52.70 -38.51
CA GLN A 2 -14.37 52.40 -37.06
C GLN A 2 -15.58 52.88 -36.24
N ALA A 3 -16.13 54.05 -36.54
CA ALA A 3 -17.32 54.58 -35.84
C ALA A 3 -18.60 53.78 -36.14
N GLU A 4 -18.72 53.24 -37.35
CA GLU A 4 -19.86 52.46 -37.82
C GLU A 4 -19.90 51.09 -37.12
N ARG A 5 -18.74 50.43 -36.97
CA ARG A 5 -18.60 49.18 -36.21
C ARG A 5 -18.85 49.34 -34.71
N ALA A 6 -18.57 50.52 -34.14
CA ALA A 6 -18.84 50.79 -32.73
C ALA A 6 -20.34 50.94 -32.47
N ALA A 7 -21.05 51.64 -33.36
CA ALA A 7 -22.51 51.78 -33.29
C ALA A 7 -23.24 50.44 -33.52
N GLU A 8 -22.76 49.61 -34.45
CA GLU A 8 -23.27 48.25 -34.66
C GLU A 8 -23.07 47.37 -33.40
N GLY A 9 -21.90 47.45 -32.76
CA GLY A 9 -21.61 46.70 -31.54
C GLY A 9 -22.45 47.12 -30.32
N GLU A 10 -22.74 48.41 -30.17
CA GLU A 10 -23.67 48.91 -29.14
C GLU A 10 -25.11 48.46 -29.40
N ALA A 11 -25.56 48.48 -30.65
CA ALA A 11 -26.90 48.02 -31.02
C ALA A 11 -27.08 46.50 -30.78
N GLU A 12 -26.07 45.70 -31.10
CA GLU A 12 -26.06 44.26 -30.80
C GLU A 12 -26.05 43.98 -29.30
N MET A 13 -25.28 44.76 -28.52
CA MET A 13 -25.25 44.67 -27.06
C MET A 13 -26.61 45.02 -26.45
N ASP A 14 -27.26 46.07 -26.93
CA ASP A 14 -28.60 46.47 -26.47
C ASP A 14 -29.70 45.48 -26.90
N ALA A 15 -29.54 44.83 -28.05
CA ALA A 15 -30.42 43.75 -28.47
C ALA A 15 -30.22 42.50 -27.61
N PHE A 16 -28.97 42.16 -27.26
CA PHE A 16 -28.66 41.05 -26.37
C PHE A 16 -29.13 41.31 -24.94
N PHE A 17 -28.96 42.53 -24.41
CA PHE A 17 -29.45 42.92 -23.09
C PHE A 17 -30.96 42.72 -22.98
N ARG A 18 -31.72 43.20 -23.98
CA ARG A 18 -33.18 43.02 -24.03
C ARG A 18 -33.64 41.57 -24.22
N LEU A 19 -32.78 40.72 -24.78
CA LEU A 19 -33.04 39.29 -24.90
C LEU A 19 -32.80 38.57 -23.57
N ALA A 20 -31.84 39.06 -22.77
CA ALA A 20 -31.48 38.46 -21.50
C ALA A 20 -32.38 38.91 -20.34
N ASP A 21 -32.75 40.19 -20.30
CA ASP A 21 -33.70 40.78 -19.35
C ASP A 21 -35.13 40.30 -19.65
N GLU A 22 -35.48 39.09 -19.19
CA GLU A 22 -36.75 38.43 -19.49
C GLU A 22 -37.91 39.01 -18.68
N ASP A 23 -37.64 39.45 -17.45
CA ASP A 23 -38.63 40.05 -16.56
C ASP A 23 -38.76 41.58 -16.71
N GLY A 24 -37.83 42.23 -17.41
CA GLY A 24 -37.85 43.66 -17.73
C GLY A 24 -37.48 44.55 -16.54
N ASP A 25 -36.79 44.01 -15.52
CA ASP A 25 -36.37 44.75 -14.33
C ASP A 25 -35.14 45.65 -14.59
N GLY A 26 -34.55 45.56 -15.79
CA GLY A 26 -33.39 46.34 -16.20
C GLY A 26 -32.07 45.80 -15.65
N ARG A 27 -32.07 44.56 -15.16
CA ARG A 27 -30.92 43.79 -14.68
C ARG A 27 -30.96 42.41 -15.34
N VAL A 28 -29.83 41.72 -15.33
CA VAL A 28 -29.75 40.36 -15.89
C VAL A 28 -29.20 39.43 -14.83
N SER A 29 -30.06 38.56 -14.32
CA SER A 29 -29.69 37.54 -13.35
C SER A 29 -28.86 36.41 -13.97
N LEU A 30 -28.29 35.53 -13.14
CA LEU A 30 -27.48 34.41 -13.59
C LEU A 30 -28.24 33.44 -14.51
N ASP A 31 -29.52 33.20 -14.23
CA ASP A 31 -30.34 32.25 -14.97
C ASP A 31 -30.79 32.83 -16.32
N GLU A 32 -31.17 34.11 -16.33
CA GLU A 32 -31.46 34.90 -17.52
C GLU A 32 -30.26 35.01 -18.46
N LEU A 33 -29.09 35.31 -17.90
CA LEU A 33 -27.84 35.37 -18.65
C LEU A 33 -27.52 34.02 -19.29
N ARG A 34 -27.68 32.93 -18.53
CA ARG A 34 -27.46 31.56 -19.03
C ARG A 34 -28.45 31.22 -20.15
N ALA A 35 -29.71 31.61 -20.02
CA ALA A 35 -30.74 31.39 -21.04
C ALA A 35 -30.42 32.15 -22.34
N ALA A 36 -30.12 33.45 -22.26
CA ALA A 36 -29.79 34.25 -23.43
C ALA A 36 -28.52 33.78 -24.16
N LEU A 37 -27.50 33.36 -23.40
CA LEU A 37 -26.28 32.80 -23.97
C LEU A 37 -26.52 31.44 -24.61
N ARG A 38 -27.42 30.62 -24.08
CA ARG A 38 -27.81 29.35 -24.70
C ARG A 38 -28.45 29.59 -26.05
N THR A 39 -29.39 30.53 -26.14
CA THR A 39 -30.02 30.89 -27.42
C THR A 39 -28.98 31.37 -28.43
N LYS A 40 -28.09 32.30 -28.05
CA LYS A 40 -27.12 32.89 -28.98
C LYS A 40 -25.96 31.98 -29.37
N LEU A 41 -25.45 31.18 -28.44
CA LEU A 41 -24.23 30.38 -28.65
C LEU A 41 -24.52 28.93 -29.03
N VAL A 42 -25.71 28.41 -28.69
CA VAL A 42 -26.12 27.02 -28.92
C VAL A 42 -27.20 26.95 -29.99
N ASP A 43 -28.34 27.60 -29.79
CA ASP A 43 -29.54 27.41 -30.64
C ASP A 43 -29.41 28.11 -32.01
N GLU A 44 -28.81 29.31 -32.03
CA GLU A 44 -28.55 30.06 -33.27
C GLU A 44 -27.27 29.60 -33.99
N ASN A 45 -26.51 28.65 -33.42
CA ASN A 45 -25.21 28.25 -33.93
C ASN A 45 -25.30 27.05 -34.88
N ALA A 46 -25.08 27.30 -36.18
CA ALA A 46 -25.13 26.27 -37.22
C ALA A 46 -24.07 25.14 -37.05
N ASN A 47 -23.01 25.38 -36.27
CA ASN A 47 -21.96 24.39 -36.04
C ASN A 47 -22.21 23.59 -34.75
N ALA A 48 -22.71 22.36 -34.91
CA ALA A 48 -23.03 21.45 -33.81
C ALA A 48 -21.86 21.22 -32.82
N ARG A 49 -20.61 21.22 -33.28
CA ARG A 49 -19.44 21.04 -32.38
C ARG A 49 -19.20 22.27 -31.51
N SER A 50 -19.40 23.46 -32.08
CA SER A 50 -19.25 24.73 -31.36
C SER A 50 -20.40 24.93 -30.37
N ALA A 51 -21.63 24.60 -30.79
CA ALA A 51 -22.81 24.61 -29.93
C ALA A 51 -22.68 23.66 -28.73
N ALA A 52 -22.26 22.41 -28.95
CA ALA A 52 -22.04 21.44 -27.88
C ALA A 52 -20.93 21.87 -26.90
N ARG A 53 -19.88 22.56 -27.40
CA ARG A 53 -18.82 23.10 -26.54
C ARG A 53 -19.32 24.26 -25.69
N ALA A 54 -20.09 25.18 -26.29
CA ALA A 54 -20.69 26.29 -25.56
C ALA A 54 -21.66 25.79 -24.48
N LEU A 55 -22.50 24.80 -24.79
CA LEU A 55 -23.43 24.22 -23.83
C LEU A 55 -22.73 23.69 -22.57
N ARG A 56 -21.63 22.93 -22.73
CA ARG A 56 -20.84 22.43 -21.59
C ARG A 56 -20.24 23.55 -20.74
N MET A 57 -19.86 24.67 -21.34
CA MET A 57 -19.32 25.82 -20.61
C MET A 57 -20.43 26.56 -19.85
N LEU A 58 -21.64 26.60 -20.40
CA LEU A 58 -22.81 27.24 -19.78
C LEU A 58 -23.35 26.43 -18.60
N GLU A 59 -23.33 25.09 -18.70
CA GLU A 59 -23.78 24.19 -17.63
C GLU A 59 -22.87 24.18 -16.39
N GLY A 60 -21.59 24.54 -16.55
CA GLY A 60 -20.64 24.64 -15.44
C GLY A 60 -20.72 25.96 -14.67
N ASP A 61 -19.77 26.15 -13.74
CA ASP A 61 -19.61 27.37 -12.95
C ASP A 61 -18.99 28.55 -13.74
N GLY A 62 -18.71 28.35 -15.03
CA GLY A 62 -18.10 29.36 -15.89
C GLY A 62 -18.93 30.65 -15.97
N VAL A 63 -20.24 30.53 -16.20
CA VAL A 63 -21.15 31.70 -16.29
C VAL A 63 -21.16 32.47 -14.98
N ARG A 64 -21.16 31.78 -13.84
CA ARG A 64 -21.09 32.39 -12.51
C ARG A 64 -19.76 33.09 -12.25
N ALA A 65 -18.65 32.52 -12.73
CA ALA A 65 -17.34 33.15 -12.64
C ALA A 65 -17.26 34.42 -13.48
N VAL A 66 -17.78 34.39 -14.71
CA VAL A 66 -17.82 35.58 -15.58
C VAL A 66 -18.78 36.65 -15.05
N LEU A 67 -19.94 36.26 -14.52
CA LEU A 67 -20.87 37.20 -13.89
C LEU A 67 -20.20 37.94 -12.72
N ARG A 68 -19.52 37.21 -11.81
CA ARG A 68 -18.77 37.83 -10.70
C ARG A 68 -17.62 38.74 -11.14
N ASP A 69 -17.06 38.49 -12.33
CA ASP A 69 -15.97 39.29 -12.90
C ASP A 69 -16.48 40.56 -13.65
N LEU A 70 -17.80 40.67 -13.86
CA LEU A 70 -18.46 41.79 -14.51
C LEU A 70 -19.34 42.61 -13.56
N ASP A 71 -19.91 41.94 -12.57
CA ASP A 71 -20.72 42.51 -11.50
C ASP A 71 -19.82 43.35 -10.56
N ALA A 72 -19.73 44.65 -10.83
CA ALA A 72 -18.84 45.56 -10.12
C ALA A 72 -19.44 46.02 -8.78
N ASN A 73 -20.78 46.00 -8.65
CA ASN A 73 -21.49 46.39 -7.44
C ASN A 73 -21.78 45.18 -6.51
N ALA A 74 -21.47 43.96 -6.95
CA ALA A 74 -21.66 42.69 -6.26
C ALA A 74 -23.13 42.41 -5.89
N ASP A 75 -24.07 42.90 -6.69
CA ASP A 75 -25.51 42.73 -6.45
C ASP A 75 -26.07 41.41 -7.02
N GLY A 76 -25.24 40.64 -7.73
CA GLY A 76 -25.59 39.35 -8.28
C GLY A 76 -26.31 39.40 -9.64
N ALA A 77 -26.46 40.59 -10.22
CA ALA A 77 -27.02 40.79 -11.55
C ALA A 77 -26.13 41.71 -12.40
N LEU A 78 -26.33 41.69 -13.71
CA LEU A 78 -25.60 42.58 -14.62
C LEU A 78 -26.47 43.77 -15.02
N GLU A 79 -26.04 44.97 -14.66
CA GLU A 79 -26.64 46.20 -15.16
C GLU A 79 -26.21 46.46 -16.61
N ARG A 80 -26.98 47.28 -17.34
CA ARG A 80 -26.67 47.62 -18.74
C ARG A 80 -25.24 48.16 -18.95
N ARG A 81 -24.72 48.90 -17.98
CA ARG A 81 -23.35 49.47 -18.03
C ARG A 81 -22.24 48.44 -17.78
N GLU A 82 -22.58 47.30 -17.19
CA GLU A 82 -21.67 46.19 -16.88
C GLU A 82 -21.70 45.10 -17.97
N MET A 83 -22.73 45.15 -18.83
CA MET A 83 -22.88 44.25 -19.96
C MET A 83 -21.75 44.44 -20.97
N ILE A 84 -21.25 43.33 -21.48
CA ILE A 84 -20.23 43.27 -22.54
C ILE A 84 -20.82 42.61 -23.78
N SER A 85 -20.15 42.76 -24.93
CA SER A 85 -20.56 42.05 -26.14
C SER A 85 -20.48 40.53 -25.96
N VAL A 86 -21.33 39.81 -26.68
CA VAL A 86 -21.41 38.34 -26.65
C VAL A 86 -20.05 37.69 -26.94
N GLU A 87 -19.26 38.27 -27.85
CA GLU A 87 -17.93 37.77 -28.19
C GLU A 87 -16.94 37.90 -27.01
N LYS A 88 -16.90 39.06 -26.34
CA LYS A 88 -16.06 39.23 -25.14
C LYS A 88 -16.53 38.32 -24.00
N PHE A 89 -17.84 38.10 -23.88
CA PHE A 89 -18.40 37.19 -22.89
C PHE A 89 -17.92 35.76 -23.13
N ARG A 90 -18.01 35.32 -24.39
CA ARG A 90 -17.50 34.02 -24.83
C ARG A 90 -16.01 33.86 -24.53
N GLU A 91 -15.19 34.86 -24.81
CA GLU A 91 -13.76 34.84 -24.49
C GLU A 91 -13.49 34.66 -22.99
N ARG A 92 -14.22 35.38 -22.13
CA ARG A 92 -14.10 35.23 -20.66
C ARG A 92 -14.57 33.87 -20.19
N LEU A 93 -15.68 33.35 -20.73
CA LEU A 93 -16.20 32.01 -20.43
C LEU A 93 -15.18 30.93 -20.82
N GLU A 94 -14.53 31.08 -21.98
CA GLU A 94 -13.48 30.16 -22.42
C GLU A 94 -12.22 30.27 -21.56
N ARG A 95 -11.92 31.44 -20.99
CA ARG A 95 -10.81 31.62 -20.06
C ARG A 95 -11.10 30.93 -18.73
N SER A 96 -12.25 31.19 -18.11
CA SER A 96 -12.61 30.59 -16.82
C SER A 96 -12.67 29.06 -16.90
N PHE A 97 -13.21 28.51 -18.00
CA PHE A 97 -13.25 27.07 -18.22
C PHE A 97 -11.84 26.46 -18.37
N ARG A 98 -10.92 27.16 -19.04
CA ARG A 98 -9.52 26.73 -19.18
C ARG A 98 -8.81 26.75 -17.84
N GLU A 99 -9.00 27.80 -17.05
CA GLU A 99 -8.40 27.95 -15.73
C GLU A 99 -8.89 26.88 -14.76
N GLN A 100 -10.20 26.61 -14.71
CA GLN A 100 -10.77 25.52 -13.90
C GLN A 100 -10.17 24.16 -14.27
N ARG A 101 -10.12 23.82 -15.56
CA ARG A 101 -9.52 22.57 -16.02
C ARG A 101 -8.03 22.47 -15.73
N GLN A 102 -7.31 23.59 -15.80
CA GLN A 102 -5.88 23.62 -15.44
C GLN A 102 -5.68 23.46 -13.94
N ALA A 103 -6.52 24.09 -13.12
CA ALA A 103 -6.49 23.95 -11.66
C ALA A 103 -6.75 22.50 -11.24
N GLU A 104 -7.84 21.89 -11.73
CA GLU A 104 -8.16 20.47 -11.49
C GLU A 104 -6.99 19.56 -11.88
N ARG A 105 -6.42 19.77 -13.08
CA ARG A 105 -5.30 18.96 -13.56
C ARG A 105 -4.05 19.13 -12.70
N ASN A 106 -3.75 20.36 -12.27
CA ASN A 106 -2.61 20.64 -11.40
C ASN A 106 -2.80 20.04 -10.01
N GLU A 107 -4.02 20.08 -9.46
CA GLU A 107 -4.39 19.42 -8.21
C GLU A 107 -4.20 17.91 -8.32
N THR A 108 -4.76 17.26 -9.35
CA THR A 108 -4.57 15.81 -9.60
C THR A 108 -3.09 15.45 -9.75
N THR A 109 -2.33 16.23 -10.53
CA THR A 109 -0.89 15.99 -10.72
C THR A 109 -0.12 16.14 -9.39
N THR A 110 -0.54 17.05 -8.53
CA THR A 110 0.06 17.27 -7.22
C THR A 110 -0.24 16.10 -6.29
N GLU A 111 -1.49 15.64 -6.25
CA GLU A 111 -1.91 14.48 -5.46
C GLU A 111 -1.20 13.20 -5.90
N GLU A 112 -1.12 12.95 -7.22
CA GLU A 112 -0.36 11.84 -7.80
C GLU A 112 1.13 11.93 -7.41
N SER A 113 1.76 13.10 -7.56
CA SER A 113 3.16 13.30 -7.16
C SER A 113 3.40 13.06 -5.67
N VAL A 114 2.47 13.48 -4.82
CA VAL A 114 2.55 13.25 -3.36
C VAL A 114 2.37 11.76 -3.06
N ALA A 115 1.44 11.08 -3.71
CA ALA A 115 1.25 9.64 -3.57
C ALA A 115 2.52 8.86 -4.00
N ASP A 116 3.10 9.21 -5.15
CA ASP A 116 4.33 8.58 -5.66
C ASP A 116 5.51 8.79 -4.70
N LYS A 117 5.68 10.00 -4.16
CA LYS A 117 6.71 10.26 -3.14
C LYS A 117 6.50 9.42 -1.89
N ARG A 118 5.26 9.27 -1.43
CA ARG A 118 4.95 8.43 -0.26
C ARG A 118 5.27 6.96 -0.52
N ILE A 119 4.94 6.45 -1.71
CA ILE A 119 5.27 5.09 -2.14
C ILE A 119 6.78 4.90 -2.20
N ALA A 120 7.51 5.83 -2.79
CA ALA A 120 8.97 5.78 -2.90
C ALA A 120 9.67 5.79 -1.52
N ILE A 121 9.20 6.62 -0.59
CA ILE A 121 9.70 6.64 0.80
C ILE A 121 9.45 5.28 1.46
N TRP A 122 8.24 4.74 1.30
CA TRP A 122 7.89 3.42 1.83
C TRP A 122 8.76 2.32 1.25
N GLU A 123 9.03 2.35 -0.05
CA GLU A 123 9.88 1.37 -0.72
C GLU A 123 11.34 1.48 -0.28
N ALA A 124 11.84 2.69 -0.07
CA ALA A 124 13.19 2.92 0.47
C ALA A 124 13.34 2.38 1.91
N VAL A 125 12.35 2.60 2.77
CA VAL A 125 12.34 2.04 4.14
C VAL A 125 12.21 0.52 4.10
N ALA A 126 11.33 -0.01 3.26
CA ALA A 126 11.09 -1.44 3.12
C ALA A 126 12.33 -2.19 2.60
N ASN A 127 13.09 -1.61 1.67
CA ASN A 127 14.33 -2.18 1.13
C ASN A 127 15.58 -1.75 1.90
N SER A 128 15.43 -1.09 3.04
CA SER A 128 16.58 -0.67 3.83
C SER A 128 17.38 -1.89 4.31
N THR A 129 18.69 -1.83 4.09
CA THR A 129 19.67 -2.80 4.62
C THR A 129 20.53 -2.16 5.70
N SER A 130 19.92 -1.32 6.54
CA SER A 130 20.61 -0.68 7.66
C SER A 130 21.16 -1.73 8.63
N VAL A 131 22.14 -1.33 9.45
CA VAL A 131 22.72 -2.21 10.47
C VAL A 131 21.63 -2.79 11.37
N ASP A 132 20.65 -1.98 11.78
CA ASP A 132 19.53 -2.42 12.61
C ASP A 132 18.66 -3.47 11.89
N ALA A 133 18.36 -3.27 10.60
CA ALA A 133 17.60 -4.22 9.80
C ALA A 133 18.31 -5.57 9.69
N ARG A 134 19.65 -5.55 9.54
CA ARG A 134 20.50 -6.75 9.48
C ARG A 134 20.59 -7.45 10.82
N LEU A 135 20.71 -6.70 11.91
CA LEU A 135 20.71 -7.25 13.27
C LEU A 135 19.38 -7.92 13.58
N VAL A 136 18.25 -7.29 13.28
CA VAL A 136 16.92 -7.88 13.49
C VAL A 136 16.73 -9.13 12.61
N ALA A 137 17.16 -9.09 11.35
CA ALA A 137 17.12 -10.24 10.45
C ALA A 137 18.00 -11.41 10.95
N ALA A 138 19.18 -11.12 11.48
CA ALA A 138 20.08 -12.12 12.05
C ALA A 138 19.53 -12.70 13.36
N LEU A 139 18.95 -11.85 14.22
CA LEU A 139 18.30 -12.27 15.46
C LEU A 139 17.10 -13.19 15.21
N ALA A 140 16.40 -13.05 14.09
CA ALA A 140 15.30 -13.94 13.76
C ALA A 140 15.75 -15.41 13.69
N TYR A 141 16.95 -15.68 13.19
CA TYR A 141 17.52 -17.02 13.10
C TYR A 141 18.06 -17.56 14.42
N LEU A 142 18.11 -16.75 15.47
CA LEU A 142 18.58 -17.18 16.78
C LEU A 142 17.62 -18.21 17.39
N LEU A 143 16.31 -18.08 17.16
CA LEU A 143 15.31 -19.02 17.67
C LEU A 143 15.54 -20.46 17.17
N PRO A 144 15.51 -20.75 15.85
CA PRO A 144 15.76 -22.11 15.37
C PRO A 144 17.15 -22.62 15.74
N ALA A 145 18.14 -21.73 15.90
CA ALA A 145 19.46 -22.09 16.40
C ALA A 145 19.38 -22.67 17.82
N LEU A 146 18.70 -21.97 18.73
CA LEU A 146 18.61 -22.37 20.14
C LEU A 146 17.84 -23.69 20.33
N GLU A 147 16.86 -23.97 19.47
CA GLU A 147 16.08 -25.22 19.49
C GLU A 147 16.82 -26.40 18.84
N ALA A 148 17.55 -26.17 17.76
CA ALA A 148 18.31 -27.23 17.08
C ALA A 148 19.60 -27.62 17.82
N LEU A 149 20.22 -26.67 18.55
CA LEU A 149 21.54 -26.83 19.17
C LEU A 149 21.73 -28.14 19.96
N PRO A 150 20.79 -28.54 20.84
CA PRO A 150 21.00 -29.71 21.70
C PRO A 150 20.99 -31.04 20.93
N TYR A 151 20.43 -31.04 19.72
CA TYR A 151 20.38 -32.22 18.84
C TYR A 151 21.56 -32.30 17.87
N ALA A 152 22.26 -31.18 17.66
CA ALA A 152 23.41 -31.10 16.76
C ALA A 152 24.75 -31.33 17.48
N LEU A 153 24.77 -31.22 18.82
CA LEU A 153 25.93 -31.57 19.63
C LEU A 153 26.20 -33.09 19.57
N PRO A 154 27.46 -33.53 19.37
CA PRO A 154 27.80 -34.94 19.44
C PRO A 154 27.54 -35.49 20.85
N PRO A 155 27.33 -36.81 20.99
CA PRO A 155 27.09 -37.45 22.27
C PRO A 155 28.20 -37.13 23.29
N PRO A 156 27.86 -37.01 24.59
CA PRO A 156 28.85 -36.78 25.64
C PRO A 156 29.95 -37.85 25.58
N GLY A 157 31.21 -37.40 25.48
CA GLY A 157 32.39 -38.27 25.40
C GLY A 157 33.08 -38.31 24.02
N VAL A 158 32.43 -37.83 22.96
CA VAL A 158 33.08 -37.58 21.66
C VAL A 158 33.55 -36.14 21.66
N GLY A 159 34.79 -35.91 22.12
CA GLY A 159 35.35 -34.57 22.23
C GLY A 159 35.26 -33.82 20.90
N SER A 160 34.49 -32.73 20.87
CA SER A 160 34.55 -31.73 19.81
C SER A 160 35.58 -30.68 20.26
N PRO A 161 36.77 -30.61 19.65
CA PRO A 161 37.79 -29.61 20.01
C PRO A 161 37.44 -28.19 19.53
N ILE A 162 36.24 -27.97 19.00
CA ILE A 162 35.81 -26.76 18.28
C ILE A 162 34.76 -25.95 19.08
N LEU A 163 34.43 -26.37 20.30
CA LEU A 163 33.55 -25.59 21.20
C LEU A 163 34.29 -24.35 21.74
N GLY A 164 34.50 -23.37 20.86
CA GLY A 164 34.94 -22.03 21.22
C GLY A 164 33.88 -21.29 22.04
N GLY A 165 34.27 -20.17 22.66
CA GLY A 165 33.41 -19.42 23.61
C GLY A 165 32.04 -19.00 23.06
N ALA A 166 31.90 -18.79 21.75
CA ALA A 166 30.63 -18.43 21.12
C ALA A 166 29.59 -19.57 21.13
N VAL A 167 30.02 -20.81 20.88
CA VAL A 167 29.12 -21.99 20.93
C VAL A 167 28.74 -22.29 22.38
N ALA A 168 29.67 -22.13 23.32
CA ALA A 168 29.38 -22.24 24.74
C ALA A 168 28.35 -21.20 25.22
N ALA A 169 28.45 -19.95 24.75
CA ALA A 169 27.48 -18.91 25.06
C ALA A 169 26.09 -19.20 24.47
N LEU A 170 26.03 -19.69 23.23
CA LEU A 170 24.77 -20.13 22.61
C LEU A 170 24.14 -21.33 23.33
N LEU A 171 24.97 -22.25 23.83
CA LEU A 171 24.49 -23.37 24.64
C LEU A 171 23.86 -22.90 25.96
N GLN A 172 24.51 -21.96 26.65
CA GLN A 172 23.93 -21.35 27.86
C GLN A 172 22.63 -20.60 27.54
N ALA A 173 22.56 -19.90 26.42
CA ALA A 173 21.34 -19.25 25.96
C ALA A 173 20.23 -20.26 25.62
N SER A 174 20.56 -21.41 25.02
CA SER A 174 19.61 -22.49 24.71
C SER A 174 19.03 -23.10 26.00
N ILE A 175 19.89 -23.35 26.99
CA ILE A 175 19.47 -23.84 28.31
C ILE A 175 18.53 -22.83 28.98
N ALA A 176 18.91 -21.55 29.01
CA ALA A 176 18.11 -20.50 29.61
C ALA A 176 16.77 -20.29 28.88
N PHE A 177 16.77 -20.37 27.54
CA PHE A 177 15.56 -20.27 26.73
C PHE A 177 14.59 -21.41 27.02
N ARG A 178 15.07 -22.64 27.15
CA ARG A 178 14.25 -23.81 27.47
C ARG A 178 13.80 -23.89 28.93
N ALA A 179 14.48 -23.19 29.84
CA ALA A 179 14.06 -23.09 31.23
C ALA A 179 12.78 -22.25 31.40
N LEU A 180 12.47 -21.38 30.43
CA LEU A 180 11.25 -20.59 30.43
C LEU A 180 10.08 -21.42 29.85
N PRO A 181 8.96 -21.57 30.58
CA PRO A 181 7.80 -22.25 30.05
C PRO A 181 7.24 -21.49 28.83
N PHE A 182 6.88 -22.22 27.78
CA PHE A 182 6.32 -21.67 26.53
C PHE A 182 7.24 -20.71 25.76
N SER A 183 8.55 -20.72 26.02
CA SER A 183 9.51 -19.85 25.33
C SER A 183 9.46 -19.99 23.80
N GLY A 184 9.36 -21.22 23.29
CA GLY A 184 9.17 -21.48 21.86
C GLY A 184 7.92 -20.79 21.28
N ILE A 185 6.78 -20.85 21.98
CA ILE A 185 5.52 -20.20 21.55
C ILE A 185 5.65 -18.68 21.61
N LEU A 186 6.25 -18.13 22.67
CA LEU A 186 6.46 -16.69 22.79
C LEU A 186 7.38 -16.15 21.69
N ALA A 187 8.43 -16.90 21.35
CA ALA A 187 9.33 -16.55 20.28
C ALA A 187 8.65 -16.67 18.90
N LEU A 188 7.83 -17.71 18.69
CA LEU A 188 7.00 -17.87 17.49
C LEU A 188 6.03 -16.68 17.32
N LEU A 189 5.36 -16.26 18.39
CA LEU A 189 4.48 -15.09 18.38
C LEU A 189 5.25 -13.80 18.06
N GLY A 190 6.44 -13.63 18.65
CA GLY A 190 7.32 -12.50 18.36
C GLY A 190 7.76 -12.45 16.90
N LEU A 191 8.18 -13.59 16.33
CA LEU A 191 8.53 -13.69 14.91
C LEU A 191 7.33 -13.49 14.00
N SER A 192 6.15 -14.00 14.39
CA SER A 192 4.89 -13.81 13.65
C SER A 192 4.48 -12.34 13.62
N ALA A 193 4.60 -11.64 14.76
CA ALA A 193 4.38 -10.20 14.84
C ALA A 193 5.38 -9.42 13.97
N LEU A 194 6.66 -9.83 13.97
CA LEU A 194 7.68 -9.22 13.12
C LEU A 194 7.40 -9.47 11.62
N ALA A 195 6.99 -10.68 11.25
CA ALA A 195 6.68 -11.09 9.89
C ALA A 195 5.43 -10.38 9.31
N SER A 196 4.48 -10.01 10.17
CA SER A 196 3.24 -9.30 9.81
C SER A 196 3.36 -7.77 9.90
N ASN A 197 4.40 -7.24 10.56
CA ASN A 197 4.61 -5.81 10.65
C ASN A 197 5.01 -5.20 9.30
N ALA A 198 4.06 -4.58 8.60
CA ALA A 198 4.30 -3.93 7.32
C ALA A 198 5.44 -2.89 7.39
N GLY A 199 5.57 -2.17 8.51
CA GLY A 199 6.57 -1.12 8.72
C GLY A 199 8.00 -1.65 8.94
N ALA A 200 8.16 -2.96 9.14
CA ALA A 200 9.48 -3.57 9.28
C ALA A 200 10.16 -3.73 7.90
N PRO A 201 11.50 -3.62 7.84
CA PRO A 201 12.27 -3.91 6.64
C PRO A 201 11.92 -5.29 6.07
N ARG A 202 11.87 -5.39 4.73
CA ARG A 202 11.54 -6.65 4.03
C ARG A 202 12.52 -7.77 4.40
N LEU A 203 13.79 -7.43 4.59
CA LEU A 203 14.81 -8.37 5.06
C LEU A 203 14.42 -9.01 6.39
N ALA A 204 14.03 -8.20 7.38
CA ALA A 204 13.62 -8.68 8.70
C ALA A 204 12.35 -9.56 8.62
N ARG A 205 11.36 -9.16 7.82
CA ARG A 205 10.14 -9.94 7.61
C ARG A 205 10.40 -11.28 6.93
N PHE A 206 11.22 -11.29 5.89
CA PHE A 206 11.61 -12.50 5.19
C PHE A 206 12.37 -13.44 6.14
N SER A 207 13.36 -12.93 6.87
CA SER A 207 14.12 -13.71 7.83
C SER A 207 13.25 -14.26 8.95
N ALA A 208 12.28 -13.49 9.46
CA ALA A 208 11.32 -13.97 10.45
C ALA A 208 10.47 -15.13 9.93
N ARG A 209 9.94 -15.03 8.71
CA ARG A 209 9.15 -16.12 8.08
C ARG A 209 9.97 -17.37 7.87
N HIS A 210 11.19 -17.21 7.38
CA HIS A 210 12.09 -18.33 7.18
C HIS A 210 12.50 -18.97 8.52
N ALA A 211 12.77 -18.16 9.55
CA ALA A 211 13.08 -18.64 10.88
C ALA A 211 11.93 -19.44 11.51
N ILE A 212 10.67 -19.01 11.32
CA ILE A 212 9.48 -19.75 11.77
C ILE A 212 9.45 -21.15 11.14
N LEU A 213 9.74 -21.27 9.85
CA LEU A 213 9.78 -22.58 9.17
C LEU A 213 10.90 -23.47 9.71
N LEU A 214 12.09 -22.91 9.91
CA LEU A 214 13.22 -23.64 10.48
C LEU A 214 12.95 -24.07 11.93
N ASP A 215 12.25 -23.24 12.70
CA ASP A 215 11.86 -23.52 14.08
C ASP A 215 10.84 -24.65 14.15
N LEU A 216 9.84 -24.65 13.26
CA LEU A 216 8.88 -25.76 13.15
C LEU A 216 9.58 -27.09 12.77
N VAL A 217 10.56 -27.04 11.88
CA VAL A 217 11.39 -28.20 11.54
C VAL A 217 12.22 -28.66 12.75
N ALA A 218 12.80 -27.73 13.51
CA ALA A 218 13.57 -28.03 14.72
C ALA A 218 12.71 -28.66 15.84
N VAL A 219 11.50 -28.15 16.04
CA VAL A 219 10.62 -28.57 17.13
C VAL A 219 9.85 -29.85 16.80
N VAL A 220 9.49 -30.08 15.54
CA VAL A 220 8.65 -31.23 15.14
C VAL A 220 9.46 -32.32 14.46
N ALA A 221 10.21 -31.99 13.41
CA ALA A 221 10.86 -32.99 12.57
C ALA A 221 12.07 -33.63 13.25
N LEU A 222 12.88 -32.86 13.99
CA LEU A 222 14.05 -33.39 14.69
C LEU A 222 13.67 -34.40 15.79
N PRO A 223 12.76 -34.10 16.74
CA PRO A 223 12.37 -35.08 17.76
C PRO A 223 11.77 -36.36 17.15
N LEU A 224 10.95 -36.21 16.11
CA LEU A 224 10.39 -37.34 15.37
C LEU A 224 11.47 -38.19 14.71
N LEU A 225 12.44 -37.57 14.03
CA LEU A 225 13.58 -38.25 13.44
C LEU A 225 14.48 -38.91 14.49
N THR A 226 14.68 -38.29 15.66
CA THR A 226 15.44 -38.92 16.75
C THR A 226 14.77 -40.18 17.27
N ALA A 227 13.44 -40.21 17.33
CA ALA A 227 12.68 -41.37 17.79
C ALA A 227 12.70 -42.53 16.78
N LEU A 228 12.68 -42.22 15.47
CA LEU A 228 12.53 -43.21 14.39
C LEU A 228 13.85 -43.65 13.76
N ALA A 229 14.84 -42.76 13.67
CA ALA A 229 16.10 -42.96 12.96
C ALA A 229 17.23 -42.13 13.58
N PRO A 230 17.70 -42.49 14.79
CA PRO A 230 18.64 -41.67 15.58
C PRO A 230 19.96 -41.38 14.85
N GLN A 231 20.44 -42.29 14.01
CA GLN A 231 21.62 -42.11 13.16
C GLN A 231 21.48 -41.01 12.10
N ASN A 232 20.24 -40.73 11.65
CA ASN A 232 19.95 -39.70 10.66
C ASN A 232 19.67 -38.34 11.32
N ALA A 233 19.23 -38.34 12.58
CA ALA A 233 18.89 -37.12 13.31
C ALA A 233 20.11 -36.21 13.53
N ALA A 234 21.28 -36.76 13.86
CA ALA A 234 22.51 -35.97 14.04
C ALA A 234 22.98 -35.31 12.73
N VAL A 235 22.86 -36.02 11.60
CA VAL A 235 23.19 -35.48 10.27
C VAL A 235 22.23 -34.36 9.88
N PHE A 236 20.94 -34.53 10.20
CA PHE A 236 19.92 -33.54 9.89
C PHE A 236 20.04 -32.29 10.79
N ALA A 237 20.33 -32.47 12.08
CA ALA A 237 20.53 -31.38 13.04
C ALA A 237 21.77 -30.54 12.71
N THR A 238 22.89 -31.18 12.36
CA THR A 238 24.10 -30.47 11.90
C THR A 238 23.84 -29.71 10.59
N GLY A 239 23.10 -30.30 9.65
CA GLY A 239 22.67 -29.62 8.42
C GLY A 239 21.81 -28.37 8.69
N LEU A 240 20.87 -28.46 9.63
CA LEU A 240 20.03 -27.33 10.05
C LEU A 240 20.86 -26.19 10.67
N GLU A 241 21.85 -26.51 11.50
CA GLU A 241 22.78 -25.51 12.05
C GLU A 241 23.60 -24.80 10.97
N TYR A 242 24.09 -25.53 9.96
CA TYR A 242 24.80 -24.90 8.83
C TYR A 242 23.89 -23.95 8.06
N ILE A 243 22.62 -24.30 7.86
CA ILE A 243 21.63 -23.43 7.21
C ILE A 243 21.40 -22.17 8.05
N VAL A 244 21.16 -22.33 9.36
CA VAL A 244 20.96 -21.22 10.29
C VAL A 244 22.19 -20.30 10.36
N ALA A 245 23.40 -20.85 10.44
CA ALA A 245 24.65 -20.10 10.46
C ALA A 245 24.89 -19.36 9.13
N ALA A 246 24.63 -20.00 7.99
CA ALA A 246 24.73 -19.38 6.68
C ALA A 246 23.71 -18.24 6.52
N CYS A 247 22.46 -18.43 6.97
CA CYS A 247 21.43 -17.40 6.96
C CYS A 247 21.77 -16.22 7.88
N THR A 248 22.31 -16.49 9.07
CA THR A 248 22.74 -15.46 10.02
C THR A 248 23.91 -14.64 9.46
N ALA A 249 24.91 -15.32 8.88
CA ALA A 249 26.05 -14.66 8.23
C ALA A 249 25.60 -13.83 7.00
N ALA A 250 24.67 -14.36 6.21
CA ALA A 250 24.10 -13.64 5.08
C ALA A 250 23.32 -12.40 5.53
N ALA A 251 22.55 -12.47 6.62
CA ALA A 251 21.83 -11.34 7.19
C ALA A 251 22.79 -10.25 7.73
N LEU A 252 23.86 -10.63 8.43
CA LEU A 252 24.83 -9.69 9.00
C LEU A 252 25.77 -9.06 7.97
N PHE A 253 26.32 -9.86 7.06
CA PHE A 253 27.42 -9.48 6.18
C PHE A 253 27.01 -9.30 4.71
N GLY A 254 25.77 -9.61 4.34
CA GLY A 254 25.22 -9.47 2.98
C GLY A 254 25.22 -8.04 2.42
N GLY A 255 25.66 -7.05 3.18
CA GLY A 255 25.70 -5.63 2.81
C GLY A 255 26.57 -5.24 1.62
N ALA A 256 27.43 -6.11 1.12
CA ALA A 256 28.17 -5.88 -0.13
C ALA A 256 27.46 -6.45 -1.37
N ALA A 257 26.38 -7.21 -1.18
CA ALA A 257 25.68 -7.91 -2.24
C ALA A 257 24.24 -8.23 -1.81
N ALA A 258 23.49 -7.20 -1.39
CA ALA A 258 22.07 -7.36 -1.05
C ALA A 258 21.31 -8.01 -2.22
N ASP A 259 21.71 -7.75 -3.47
CA ASP A 259 21.15 -8.33 -4.69
C ASP A 259 21.51 -9.82 -4.94
N LYS A 260 22.44 -10.37 -4.16
CA LYS A 260 22.89 -11.78 -4.25
C LYS A 260 22.40 -12.66 -3.12
N LEU A 261 21.73 -12.11 -2.10
CA LEU A 261 20.95 -12.94 -1.19
C LEU A 261 19.72 -13.45 -1.94
N PRO A 262 19.47 -14.77 -1.99
CA PRO A 262 18.24 -15.29 -2.58
C PRO A 262 17.04 -14.72 -1.81
N GLY A 263 16.20 -13.95 -2.50
CA GLY A 263 14.98 -13.41 -1.91
C GLY A 263 15.06 -11.98 -1.36
N THR A 264 15.85 -11.07 -1.93
CA THR A 264 15.90 -9.65 -1.50
C THR A 264 15.33 -8.64 -2.51
N GLY A 265 14.68 -9.12 -3.57
CA GLY A 265 13.93 -8.24 -4.49
C GLY A 265 12.60 -8.86 -4.91
N THR A 266 12.61 -9.61 -6.01
CA THR A 266 11.43 -10.25 -6.60
C THR A 266 11.03 -11.56 -5.94
N LEU A 267 12.01 -12.37 -5.51
CA LEU A 267 11.77 -13.61 -4.76
C LEU A 267 11.27 -13.37 -3.33
N ALA A 268 11.71 -12.28 -2.68
CA ALA A 268 11.19 -11.87 -1.36
C ALA A 268 9.69 -11.64 -1.44
N LYS A 269 9.26 -10.85 -2.42
CA LYS A 269 7.87 -10.48 -2.63
C LYS A 269 7.02 -11.71 -2.91
N ARG A 270 7.43 -12.55 -3.87
CA ARG A 270 6.74 -13.83 -4.18
C ARG A 270 6.65 -14.76 -2.98
N PHE A 271 7.76 -15.00 -2.28
CA PHE A 271 7.80 -15.88 -1.11
C PHE A 271 6.98 -15.32 0.05
N THR A 272 6.96 -14.00 0.23
CA THR A 272 6.13 -13.30 1.24
C THR A 272 4.65 -13.50 0.92
N ASP A 273 4.24 -13.24 -0.32
CA ASP A 273 2.86 -13.37 -0.76
C ASP A 273 2.37 -14.84 -0.70
N ASP A 274 3.21 -15.80 -1.11
CA ASP A 274 2.92 -17.24 -1.07
C ASP A 274 2.86 -17.78 0.38
N PHE A 275 3.73 -17.29 1.27
CA PHE A 275 3.71 -17.66 2.69
C PHE A 275 2.45 -17.15 3.40
N ASP A 276 2.03 -15.91 3.14
CA ASP A 276 0.79 -15.35 3.68
C ASP A 276 -0.43 -16.18 3.26
N ALA A 277 -0.47 -16.62 2.00
CA ALA A 277 -1.51 -17.50 1.49
C ALA A 277 -1.48 -18.89 2.16
N THR A 278 -0.28 -19.44 2.39
CA THR A 278 -0.08 -20.76 3.00
C THR A 278 -0.42 -20.76 4.50
N ILE A 279 -0.06 -19.72 5.24
CA ILE A 279 -0.44 -19.57 6.66
C ILE A 279 -1.96 -19.45 6.78
N LYS A 280 -2.60 -18.63 5.93
CA LYS A 280 -4.06 -18.48 5.94
C LYS A 280 -4.78 -19.80 5.61
N SER A 281 -4.24 -20.60 4.68
CA SER A 281 -4.81 -21.91 4.38
C SER A 281 -4.60 -22.91 5.51
N LEU A 282 -3.46 -22.91 6.18
CA LEU A 282 -3.20 -23.74 7.36
C LEU A 282 -4.07 -23.36 8.56
N ILE A 283 -4.23 -22.06 8.84
CA ILE A 283 -5.12 -21.57 9.90
C ILE A 283 -6.56 -21.98 9.61
N LYS A 284 -7.01 -21.84 8.35
CA LYS A 284 -8.34 -22.28 7.93
C LYS A 284 -8.50 -23.79 8.04
N ALA A 285 -7.51 -24.56 7.61
CA ALA A 285 -7.54 -26.02 7.75
C ALA A 285 -7.54 -26.46 9.22
N ALA A 286 -6.84 -25.74 10.10
CA ALA A 286 -6.85 -25.99 11.53
C ALA A 286 -8.15 -25.53 12.22
N SER A 287 -8.83 -24.48 11.72
CA SER A 287 -10.15 -24.06 12.21
C SER A 287 -11.27 -24.98 11.76
N ASP A 288 -11.11 -25.57 10.58
CA ASP A 288 -12.10 -26.47 9.96
C ASP A 288 -11.87 -27.94 10.36
N ALA A 289 -10.75 -28.25 11.03
CA ALA A 289 -10.47 -29.58 11.57
C ALA A 289 -11.32 -29.83 12.82
N ASP A 290 -12.37 -30.64 12.65
CA ASP A 290 -13.22 -31.10 13.75
C ASP A 290 -12.47 -32.19 14.53
N PHE A 291 -11.92 -31.83 15.69
CA PHE A 291 -11.17 -32.74 16.58
C PHE A 291 -12.07 -33.72 17.36
N SER A 292 -13.40 -33.68 17.15
CA SER A 292 -14.38 -34.57 17.81
C SER A 292 -14.15 -36.05 17.51
N ALA A 293 -13.65 -36.41 16.32
CA ALA A 293 -13.36 -37.79 15.94
C ALA A 293 -12.11 -38.39 16.63
N LEU A 294 -11.31 -37.59 17.33
CA LEU A 294 -10.10 -38.03 18.04
C LEU A 294 -10.37 -38.32 19.54
N PHE A 295 -11.60 -38.09 19.99
CA PHE A 295 -12.05 -38.29 21.38
C PHE A 295 -13.36 -39.11 21.49
N GLU A 296 -13.75 -39.87 20.45
CA GLU A 296 -14.80 -40.89 20.63
C GLU A 296 -14.22 -42.05 21.44
N ASP A 297 -14.69 -42.13 22.68
CA ASP A 297 -14.34 -43.09 23.72
C ASP A 297 -14.50 -44.55 23.26
N ASP A 298 -13.44 -45.35 23.44
CA ASP A 298 -13.50 -46.80 23.56
C ASP A 298 -14.29 -47.15 24.85
N ASP A 299 -15.62 -47.10 24.78
CA ASP A 299 -16.52 -47.59 25.83
C ASP A 299 -17.23 -48.87 25.34
N ASP A 300 -16.44 -49.92 25.08
CA ASP A 300 -16.97 -51.30 24.94
C ASP A 300 -16.17 -52.25 25.83
N SER A 301 -16.33 -52.08 27.15
CA SER A 301 -15.97 -53.11 28.12
C SER A 301 -17.18 -53.99 28.42
N THR A 302 -17.41 -55.02 27.61
CA THR A 302 -18.17 -56.19 28.05
C THR A 302 -17.22 -57.17 28.75
N PRO A 303 -17.45 -57.53 30.04
CA PRO A 303 -16.58 -58.48 30.73
C PRO A 303 -16.89 -59.91 30.27
N PRO A 304 -15.88 -60.79 30.12
CA PRO A 304 -16.11 -62.17 29.71
C PRO A 304 -16.75 -62.96 30.86
N SER A 305 -17.86 -63.62 30.56
CA SER A 305 -18.49 -64.69 31.35
C SER A 305 -17.99 -66.07 30.95
#